data_AF-D6PQB6-F1
#
_entry.id   AF-D6PQB6-F1
#
_cell.length_a   1.000
_cell.length_b   1.000
_cell.length_c   1.000
_cell.angle_alpha   90.00
_cell.angle_beta   90.00
_cell.angle_gamma   90.00
#
_symmetry.space_group_name_H-M   'P 1'
#
loop_
_entity.id
_entity.type
_entity.pdbx_description
1 polymer ?
#
loop_
_entity_poly.entity_id
_entity_poly.type
_entity_poly.pdbx_seq_one_letter_code
_entity_poly.pdbx_strand_id
1 'polypeptide(L)'
;VFENLSRRNVFSWAALIGGYAAYGYARKAIVCLDRMEREDAIKPDSVVLLGVLAACAHGGFLQEGRTMLENMEDRYGITPKHEHYSCIVDLMCRAGRLDDALGLIENMPMKPLASVWGALLNGCRTHKNVELGELA
;
A
#
# COMPACT_ATOMS: atom_id res chain seq x y z
N VAL A 1 25.09 -5.28 -1.23
CA VAL A 1 24.59 -6.65 -1.45
C VAL A 1 23.67 -6.70 -2.67
N PHE A 2 22.53 -5.99 -2.67
CA PHE A 2 21.58 -6.01 -3.80
C PHE A 2 22.21 -5.66 -5.16
N GLU A 3 23.01 -4.59 -5.23
CA GLU A 3 23.66 -4.16 -6.48
C GLU A 3 24.69 -5.18 -7.01
N ASN A 4 25.15 -6.12 -6.18
CA ASN A 4 26.13 -7.14 -6.56
C ASN A 4 25.48 -8.48 -6.94
N LEU A 5 24.14 -8.57 -6.98
CA LEU A 5 23.45 -9.78 -7.40
C LEU A 5 23.69 -10.02 -8.89
N SER A 6 24.17 -11.21 -9.24
CA SER A 6 24.39 -11.62 -10.65
C SER A 6 23.09 -11.68 -11.45
N ARG A 7 21.95 -11.93 -10.79
CA ARG A 7 20.62 -11.88 -11.38
C ARG A 7 19.61 -11.41 -10.34
N ARG A 8 18.99 -10.26 -10.59
CA ARG A 8 17.85 -9.77 -9.82
C ARG A 8 16.58 -10.49 -10.30
N ASN A 9 15.65 -10.68 -9.37
CA ASN A 9 14.33 -11.27 -9.63
C ASN A 9 13.25 -10.59 -8.76
N VAL A 10 11.99 -10.94 -9.00
CA VAL A 10 10.83 -10.39 -8.26
C VAL A 10 11.01 -10.50 -6.75
N PHE A 11 11.53 -11.61 -6.24
CA PHE A 11 11.74 -11.82 -4.81
C PHE A 11 12.81 -10.90 -4.22
N SER A 12 13.93 -10.71 -4.93
CA SER A 12 14.98 -9.79 -4.49
C SER A 12 14.51 -8.34 -4.45
N TRP A 13 13.67 -7.94 -5.43
CA TRP A 13 13.05 -6.62 -5.47
C TRP A 13 12.02 -6.45 -4.35
N ALA A 14 11.15 -7.45 -4.13
CA ALA A 14 10.18 -7.47 -3.04
C ALA A 14 10.86 -7.34 -1.68
N ALA A 15 11.99 -8.02 -1.46
CA ALA A 15 12.76 -7.91 -0.23
C ALA A 15 13.33 -6.51 -0.03
N LEU A 16 13.90 -5.90 -1.07
CA LEU A 16 14.44 -4.54 -1.00
C LEU A 16 13.33 -3.50 -0.73
N ILE A 17 12.22 -3.61 -1.45
CA ILE A 17 11.05 -2.74 -1.30
C ILE A 17 10.43 -2.90 0.09
N GLY A 18 10.26 -4.14 0.56
CA GLY A 18 9.77 -4.43 1.91
C GLY A 18 10.68 -3.85 3.00
N GLY A 19 12.00 -3.88 2.79
CA GLY A 19 12.96 -3.20 3.65
C GLY A 19 12.75 -1.69 3.71
N TYR A 20 12.49 -1.04 2.58
CA TYR A 20 12.13 0.39 2.57
C TYR A 20 10.76 0.66 3.20
N ALA A 21 9.80 -0.24 3.00
CA ALA A 21 8.47 -0.14 3.57
C ALA A 21 8.50 -0.12 5.11
N ALA A 22 9.32 -0.97 5.72
CA ALA A 22 9.46 -1.04 7.18
C ALA A 22 9.86 0.29 7.85
N TYR A 23 10.51 1.19 7.10
CA TYR A 23 10.94 2.51 7.58
C TYR A 23 10.19 3.68 6.92
N GLY A 24 9.12 3.42 6.17
CA GLY A 24 8.34 4.47 5.50
C GLY A 24 9.10 5.21 4.40
N TYR A 25 10.14 4.61 3.82
CA TYR A 25 10.92 5.22 2.74
C TYR A 25 10.22 5.07 1.37
N ALA A 26 9.00 5.61 1.26
CA ALA A 26 8.13 5.50 0.08
C ALA A 26 8.83 5.89 -1.23
N ARG A 27 9.55 7.03 -1.25
CA ARG A 27 10.29 7.46 -2.45
C ARG A 27 11.30 6.42 -2.91
N LYS A 28 12.02 5.78 -1.98
CA LYS A 28 12.99 4.73 -2.33
C LYS A 28 12.30 3.48 -2.84
N ALA A 29 11.17 3.09 -2.23
CA ALA A 29 10.35 1.98 -2.69
C ALA A 29 9.81 2.20 -4.12
N ILE A 30 9.28 3.39 -4.41
CA ILE A 30 8.78 3.77 -5.75
C ILE A 30 9.93 3.79 -6.78
N VAL A 31 11.09 4.33 -6.42
CA VAL A 31 12.28 4.27 -7.29
C VAL A 31 12.70 2.83 -7.56
N CYS A 32 12.61 1.93 -6.57
CA CYS A 32 12.91 0.52 -6.79
C CYS A 32 11.92 -0.16 -7.74
N LEU A 33 10.64 0.17 -7.65
CA LEU A 33 9.64 -0.30 -8.61
C LEU A 33 9.97 0.16 -10.04
N ASP A 34 10.30 1.44 -10.23
CA ASP A 34 10.68 1.98 -11.54
C ASP A 34 11.97 1.31 -12.08
N ARG A 35 12.97 1.10 -11.22
CA ARG A 35 14.20 0.38 -11.58
C ARG A 35 13.94 -1.08 -11.94
N MET A 36 13.08 -1.78 -11.21
CA MET A 36 12.69 -3.16 -11.49
C MET A 36 12.08 -3.30 -12.89
N GLU A 37 11.22 -2.35 -13.28
CA GLU A 37 10.61 -2.32 -14.62
C GLU A 37 11.60 -1.94 -15.71
N ARG A 38 12.44 -0.91 -15.48
CA ARG A 38 13.30 -0.31 -16.52
C ARG A 38 14.65 -0.96 -16.69
N GLU A 39 15.35 -1.27 -15.60
CA GLU A 39 16.71 -1.84 -15.63
C GLU A 39 16.66 -3.34 -15.93
N ASP A 40 15.72 -4.06 -15.30
CA ASP A 40 15.69 -5.52 -15.34
C ASP A 40 14.53 -6.11 -16.17
N ALA A 41 13.63 -5.26 -16.70
CA ALA A 41 12.43 -5.68 -17.43
C ALA A 41 11.55 -6.70 -16.67
N ILE A 42 11.51 -6.60 -15.34
CA ILE A 42 10.73 -7.50 -14.49
C ILE A 42 9.41 -6.85 -14.14
N LYS A 43 8.31 -7.56 -14.39
CA LYS A 43 6.98 -7.11 -13.98
C LYS A 43 6.80 -7.29 -12.47
N PRO A 44 6.29 -6.28 -11.74
CA PRO A 44 5.93 -6.45 -10.34
C PRO A 44 4.83 -7.49 -10.18
N ASP A 45 4.81 -8.16 -9.04
CA ASP A 45 3.67 -8.96 -8.62
C ASP A 45 2.89 -8.23 -7.52
N SER A 46 1.82 -8.87 -7.03
CA SER A 46 0.97 -8.33 -5.98
C SER A 46 1.77 -8.00 -4.70
N VAL A 47 2.81 -8.77 -4.38
CA VAL A 47 3.60 -8.58 -3.16
C VAL A 47 4.51 -7.36 -3.28
N VAL A 48 5.12 -7.16 -4.46
CA VAL A 48 5.91 -5.96 -4.75
C VAL A 48 5.06 -4.69 -4.62
N LEU A 49 3.87 -4.68 -5.22
CA LEU A 49 2.98 -3.52 -5.16
C LEU A 49 2.48 -3.27 -3.73
N LEU A 50 2.11 -4.33 -2.99
CA LEU A 50 1.78 -4.22 -1.57
C LEU A 50 2.92 -3.59 -0.76
N GLY A 51 4.18 -3.97 -1.03
CA GLY A 51 5.35 -3.38 -0.38
C GLY A 51 5.49 -1.88 -0.64
N VAL A 52 5.21 -1.43 -1.87
CA VAL A 52 5.21 0.01 -2.19
C VAL A 52 4.07 0.74 -1.47
N LEU A 53 2.86 0.17 -1.45
CA LEU A 53 1.72 0.75 -0.71
C LEU A 53 2.01 0.85 0.79
N ALA A 54 2.61 -0.17 1.38
CA ALA A 54 3.02 -0.16 2.79
C ALA A 54 4.08 0.91 3.07
N ALA A 55 5.04 1.11 2.15
CA ALA A 55 6.01 2.20 2.26
C ALA A 55 5.33 3.57 2.22
N CYS A 56 4.32 3.75 1.35
CA CYS A 56 3.51 4.95 1.31
C CYS A 56 2.72 5.15 2.61
N ALA A 57 2.09 4.11 3.13
CA ALA A 57 1.33 4.13 4.38
C ALA A 57 2.19 4.59 5.57
N HIS A 58 3.37 3.98 5.73
CA HIS A 58 4.29 4.33 6.81
C HIS A 58 4.98 5.68 6.60
N GLY A 59 5.17 6.11 5.35
CA GLY A 59 5.81 7.38 5.00
C GLY A 59 4.85 8.58 4.89
N GLY A 60 3.54 8.37 4.95
CA GLY A 60 2.53 9.42 4.78
C GLY A 60 2.33 9.91 3.33
N PHE A 61 2.68 9.09 2.34
CA PHE A 61 2.59 9.45 0.91
C PHE A 61 1.19 9.12 0.35
N LEU A 62 0.19 9.88 0.81
CA LEU A 62 -1.23 9.62 0.53
C LEU A 62 -1.54 9.61 -0.97
N GLN A 63 -1.04 10.61 -1.71
CA GLN A 63 -1.36 10.75 -3.13
C GLN A 63 -0.75 9.60 -3.94
N GLU A 64 0.52 9.28 -3.71
CA GLU A 64 1.21 8.20 -4.40
C GLU A 64 0.60 6.83 -4.06
N GLY A 65 0.23 6.60 -2.80
CA GLY A 65 -0.46 5.38 -2.40
C GLY A 65 -1.81 5.20 -3.11
N ARG A 66 -2.66 6.24 -3.12
CA ARG A 66 -3.95 6.22 -3.83
C ARG A 66 -3.77 5.97 -5.33
N THR A 67 -2.92 6.75 -5.98
CA THR A 67 -2.65 6.61 -7.42
C THR A 67 -2.10 5.22 -7.77
N MET A 68 -1.28 4.62 -6.91
CA MET A 68 -0.80 3.25 -7.12
C MET A 68 -1.93 2.21 -7.03
N LEU A 69 -2.83 2.34 -6.05
CA LEU A 69 -3.97 1.43 -5.90
C LEU A 69 -4.94 1.55 -7.09
N GLU A 70 -5.27 2.78 -7.49
CA GLU A 70 -6.21 3.07 -8.59
C GLU A 70 -5.71 2.55 -9.93
N ASN A 71 -4.41 2.66 -10.21
CA ASN A 71 -3.82 2.24 -11.48
C ASN A 71 -3.31 0.80 -11.46
N MET A 72 -3.53 0.04 -10.38
CA MET A 72 -2.90 -1.26 -10.18
C MET A 72 -3.30 -2.28 -11.25
N GLU A 73 -4.58 -2.30 -11.60
CA GLU A 73 -5.13 -3.19 -12.63
C GLU A 73 -4.77 -2.69 -14.04
N ASP A 74 -5.00 -1.41 -14.34
CA ASP A 74 -4.73 -0.85 -15.67
C ASP A 74 -3.25 -0.87 -16.05
N ARG A 75 -2.35 -0.59 -15.09
CA ARG A 75 -0.90 -0.51 -15.37
C ARG A 75 -0.20 -1.87 -15.29
N TYR A 76 -0.58 -2.72 -14.34
CA TYR A 76 0.16 -3.95 -14.06
C TYR A 76 -0.65 -5.23 -14.32
N GLY A 77 -1.95 -5.13 -14.61
CA GLY A 77 -2.84 -6.28 -14.75
C GLY A 77 -3.06 -7.02 -13.44
N ILE A 78 -2.91 -6.34 -12.30
CA ILE A 78 -3.05 -6.94 -10.97
C ILE A 78 -4.27 -6.36 -10.28
N THR A 79 -5.30 -7.18 -10.09
CA THR A 79 -6.50 -6.79 -9.36
C THR A 79 -6.17 -6.53 -7.87
N PRO A 80 -6.48 -5.35 -7.33
CA PRO A 80 -6.33 -5.06 -5.91
C PRO A 80 -7.07 -6.06 -5.02
N LYS A 81 -6.43 -6.48 -3.94
CA LYS A 81 -6.98 -7.36 -2.90
C LYS A 81 -7.11 -6.65 -1.56
N HIS A 82 -7.77 -7.28 -0.58
CA HIS A 82 -8.01 -6.72 0.76
C HIS A 82 -6.77 -6.12 1.43
N GLU A 83 -5.60 -6.74 1.29
CA GLU A 83 -4.32 -6.25 1.83
C GLU A 83 -3.88 -4.89 1.25
N HIS A 84 -4.16 -4.63 -0.03
CA HIS A 84 -3.85 -3.37 -0.70
C HIS A 84 -4.80 -2.27 -0.20
N TYR A 85 -6.10 -2.58 -0.09
CA TYR A 85 -7.09 -1.66 0.47
C TYR A 85 -6.80 -1.35 1.94
N SER A 86 -6.47 -2.37 2.74
CA SER A 86 -6.12 -2.18 4.16
C SER A 86 -4.92 -1.24 4.34
N CYS A 87 -3.89 -1.33 3.49
CA CYS A 87 -2.76 -0.40 3.51
C CYS A 87 -3.19 1.05 3.21
N ILE A 88 -4.09 1.25 2.24
CA ILE A 88 -4.55 2.60 1.89
C ILE A 88 -5.53 3.16 2.94
N VAL A 89 -6.37 2.32 3.55
CA VAL A 89 -7.21 2.71 4.69
C VAL A 89 -6.33 3.14 5.86
N ASP A 90 -5.29 2.38 6.21
CA ASP A 90 -4.32 2.76 7.26
C ASP A 90 -3.62 4.09 6.94
N LEU A 91 -3.18 4.27 5.69
CA LEU A 91 -2.58 5.53 5.22
C LEU A 91 -3.54 6.73 5.36
N MET A 92 -4.80 6.59 4.93
CA MET A 92 -5.81 7.64 5.08
C MET A 92 -6.10 7.94 6.55
N CYS A 93 -6.22 6.91 7.37
CA CYS A 93 -6.43 7.03 8.80
C CYS A 93 -5.29 7.81 9.47
N ARG A 94 -4.03 7.47 9.20
CA ARG A 94 -2.86 8.20 9.74
C ARG A 94 -2.80 9.65 9.29
N ALA A 95 -3.35 9.96 8.11
CA ALA A 95 -3.47 11.32 7.60
C ALA A 95 -4.69 12.08 8.19
N GLY A 96 -5.47 11.47 9.08
CA GLY A 96 -6.69 12.05 9.65
C GLY A 96 -7.88 12.07 8.69
N ARG A 97 -7.82 11.34 7.58
CA ARG A 97 -8.82 11.30 6.50
C ARG A 97 -9.80 10.14 6.72
N LEU A 98 -10.46 10.10 7.88
CA LEU A 98 -11.30 8.96 8.29
C LEU A 98 -12.53 8.77 7.39
N ASP A 99 -13.21 9.84 7.01
CA ASP A 99 -14.38 9.76 6.13
C ASP A 99 -14.01 9.23 4.73
N ASP A 100 -12.86 9.66 4.20
CA ASP A 100 -12.32 9.11 2.96
C ASP A 100 -11.94 7.63 3.09
N ALA A 101 -11.42 7.23 4.24
CA ALA A 101 -11.07 5.85 4.53
C ALA A 101 -12.34 4.97 4.54
N LEU A 102 -13.40 5.43 5.22
CA LEU A 102 -14.70 4.77 5.20
C LEU A 102 -15.28 4.69 3.78
N GLY A 103 -15.26 5.81 3.04
CA GLY A 103 -15.71 5.84 1.65
C GLY A 103 -14.94 4.86 0.75
N LEU A 104 -13.65 4.66 0.98
CA LEU A 104 -12.89 3.64 0.25
C LEU A 104 -13.38 2.22 0.59
N ILE A 105 -13.68 1.93 1.86
CA ILE A 105 -14.19 0.61 2.29
C ILE A 105 -15.55 0.32 1.66
N GLU A 106 -16.45 1.29 1.65
CA GLU A 106 -17.79 1.17 1.07
C GLU A 106 -17.78 0.96 -0.45
N ASN A 107 -16.77 1.53 -1.13
CA ASN A 107 -16.59 1.39 -2.58
C ASN A 107 -15.67 0.23 -2.98
N MET A 108 -15.30 -0.66 -2.05
CA MET A 108 -14.52 -1.85 -2.41
C MET A 108 -15.30 -2.75 -3.38
N PRO A 109 -14.65 -3.29 -4.43
CA PRO A 109 -15.31 -4.19 -5.40
C PRO A 109 -15.58 -5.59 -4.82
N MET A 110 -15.23 -5.82 -3.56
CA MET A 110 -15.45 -7.06 -2.83
C MET A 110 -15.90 -6.76 -1.40
N LYS A 111 -16.58 -7.72 -0.77
CA LYS A 111 -16.98 -7.60 0.65
C LYS A 111 -15.73 -7.34 1.51
N PRO A 112 -15.66 -6.23 2.28
CA PRO A 112 -14.52 -5.94 3.12
C PRO A 112 -14.33 -7.00 4.21
N LEU A 113 -13.08 -7.35 4.49
CA LEU A 113 -12.72 -8.25 5.58
C LEU A 113 -12.49 -7.46 6.88
N ALA A 114 -12.52 -8.16 8.01
CA ALA A 114 -12.23 -7.60 9.33
C ALA A 114 -10.86 -6.90 9.39
N SER A 115 -9.89 -7.30 8.57
CA SER A 115 -8.58 -6.63 8.47
C SER A 115 -8.67 -5.20 7.94
N VAL A 116 -9.62 -4.90 7.07
CA VAL A 116 -9.81 -3.55 6.52
C VAL A 116 -10.54 -2.66 7.52
N TRP A 117 -11.61 -3.16 8.13
CA TRP A 117 -12.33 -2.48 9.21
C TRP A 117 -11.45 -2.25 10.44
N GLY A 118 -10.60 -3.23 10.79
CA GLY A 118 -9.64 -3.10 11.89
C GLY A 118 -8.64 -1.96 11.69
N ALA A 119 -8.24 -1.69 10.44
CA ALA A 119 -7.40 -0.53 10.12
C ALA A 119 -8.15 0.79 10.38
N LEU A 120 -9.41 0.89 9.97
CA LEU A 120 -10.26 2.05 10.24
C LEU A 120 -10.48 2.26 11.73
N LEU A 121 -10.87 1.21 12.47
CA LEU A 121 -11.09 1.24 13.91
C LEU A 121 -9.84 1.72 14.66
N ASN A 122 -8.65 1.25 14.26
CA ASN A 122 -7.39 1.73 14.83
C ASN A 122 -7.15 3.22 14.53
N GLY A 123 -7.51 3.69 13.33
CA GLY A 123 -7.54 5.10 12.95
C GLY A 123 -8.46 5.93 13.84
N CYS A 124 -9.72 5.50 13.99
CA CYS A 124 -10.72 6.15 14.84
C CYS A 124 -10.24 6.30 16.28
N ARG A 125 -9.65 5.23 16.84
CA ARG A 125 -9.05 5.26 18.18
C ARG A 125 -7.93 6.31 18.30
N THR A 126 -7.06 6.39 17.28
CA THR A 126 -5.95 7.35 17.25
C THR A 126 -6.44 8.80 17.20
N HIS A 127 -7.51 9.05 16.43
CA HIS A 127 -8.10 10.38 16.25
C HIS A 127 -9.24 10.71 17.22
N LYS A 128 -9.57 9.80 18.14
CA LYS A 128 -10.68 9.92 19.11
C LYS A 128 -12.06 10.15 18.45
N ASN A 129 -12.27 9.59 17.26
CA ASN A 129 -13.56 9.63 16.58
C ASN A 129 -14.40 8.42 17.03
N VAL A 130 -15.23 8.62 18.06
CA VAL A 130 -16.04 7.54 18.67
C VAL A 130 -17.18 7.12 17.74
N GLU A 131 -17.86 8.07 17.11
CA GLU A 131 -19.00 7.80 16.22
C GLU A 131 -18.61 6.88 15.06
N LEU A 132 -17.51 7.20 14.37
CA LEU A 132 -17.02 6.38 13.26
C LEU A 132 -16.39 5.06 13.76
N GLY A 133 -15.94 5.02 15.02
CA GLY A 133 -15.47 3.79 15.67
C GLY A 133 -16.58 2.78 15.99
N GLU A 134 -17.82 3.22 16.20
CA GLU A 134 -18.96 2.32 16.43
C GLU A 134 -19.47 1.66 15.13
N LEU A 135 -19.16 2.27 13.98
CA LEU A 135 -19.50 1.76 12.65
C LEU A 135 -18.49 0.73 12.11
N ALA A 136 -17.25 0.76 12.62
CA ALA A 136 -16.12 -0.04 12.14
C ALA A 136 -15.95 -1.35 12.91
#